data_AF-R0KI12-F1
#
_entry.id   AF-R0KI12-F1
#
_cell.length_a   1.000
_cell.length_b   1.000
_cell.length_c   1.000
_cell.angle_alpha   90.00
_cell.angle_beta   90.00
_cell.angle_gamma   90.00
#
_symmetry.space_group_name_H-M   'P 1'
#
loop_
_entity.id
_entity.type
_entity.pdbx_description
1 polymer ?
#
loop_
_entity_poly.entity_id
_entity_poly.type
_entity_poly.pdbx_seq_one_letter_code
_entity_poly.pdbx_strand_id
1 'polypeptide(L)' 'YKSGQAKETIPLRETPLYTEDRLGLQEMDKAGKLLFLGVEGEHLQFSEQWFCATILPFLQ' A
#
# COMPACT_ATOMS: atom_id res chain seq x y z
N TYR A 1 -13.07 -2.89 3.27
CA TYR A 1 -14.40 -2.26 3.32
C TYR A 1 -14.69 -1.82 4.74
N LYS A 2 -15.46 -0.75 4.93
CA LYS A 2 -16.02 -0.40 6.25
C LYS A 2 -16.86 -1.57 6.76
N SER A 3 -16.64 -2.00 8.01
CA SER A 3 -17.26 -3.21 8.55
C SER A 3 -18.79 -3.17 8.44
N GLY A 4 -19.40 -4.30 8.11
CA GLY A 4 -20.85 -4.45 7.95
C GLY A 4 -21.40 -4.13 6.56
N GLN A 5 -20.55 -3.79 5.57
CA GLN A 5 -20.98 -3.50 4.19
C GLN A 5 -19.86 -3.73 3.16
N ALA A 6 -20.18 -3.69 1.85
CA ALA A 6 -19.27 -4.06 0.75
C ALA A 6 -19.07 -3.00 -0.36
N LYS A 7 -19.47 -1.74 -0.11
CA LYS A 7 -19.38 -0.61 -1.04
C LYS A 7 -18.28 0.38 -0.68
N GLU A 8 -18.27 0.87 0.56
CA GLU A 8 -17.31 1.88 1.02
C GLU A 8 -16.00 1.21 1.46
N THR A 9 -14.88 1.69 0.94
CA THR A 9 -13.54 1.31 1.37
C THR A 9 -13.02 2.26 2.45
N ILE A 10 -12.05 1.78 3.23
CA ILE A 10 -11.32 2.59 4.20
C ILE A 10 -9.83 2.35 3.96
N PRO A 11 -8.95 3.35 4.19
CA PRO A 11 -7.51 3.19 4.05
C PRO A 11 -6.95 2.27 5.15
N LEU A 12 -5.74 1.73 4.95
CA LEU A 12 -5.06 0.86 5.92
C LEU A 12 -5.04 1.46 7.33
N ARG A 13 -4.76 2.77 7.45
CA ARG A 13 -4.58 3.48 8.72
C ARG A 13 -5.85 3.57 9.58
N GLU A 14 -7.02 3.32 9.00
CA GLU A 14 -8.30 3.30 9.71
C GLU A 14 -8.74 1.87 10.09
N THR A 15 -8.00 0.84 9.69
CA THR A 15 -8.35 -0.56 9.96
C THR A 15 -7.90 -0.99 11.37
N PRO A 16 -8.64 -1.91 12.04
CA PRO A 16 -8.19 -2.53 13.29
C PRO A 16 -6.82 -3.24 13.17
N LEU A 17 -6.50 -3.75 11.97
CA LEU A 17 -5.21 -4.37 11.68
C LEU A 17 -4.04 -3.41 11.92
N TYR A 18 -4.23 -2.14 11.58
CA TYR A 18 -3.23 -1.08 11.76
C TYR A 18 -3.33 -0.41 13.13
N THR A 19 -4.53 -0.07 13.62
CA THR A 19 -4.68 0.70 14.86
C THR A 19 -4.33 -0.11 16.12
N GLU A 20 -4.56 -1.42 16.09
CA GLU A 20 -4.14 -2.35 17.15
C GLU A 20 -2.77 -2.98 16.87
N ASP A 21 -2.12 -2.57 15.77
CA ASP A 21 -0.79 -2.98 15.34
C ASP A 21 -0.51 -4.48 15.33
N ARG A 22 -1.50 -5.29 14.95
CA ARG A 22 -1.44 -6.76 15.07
C ARG A 22 -0.34 -7.42 14.24
N LEU A 23 0.23 -6.70 13.27
CA LEU A 23 1.30 -7.15 12.38
C LEU A 23 2.53 -6.21 12.39
N GLY A 24 2.59 -5.21 13.27
CA GLY A 24 3.66 -4.21 13.27
C GLY A 24 3.58 -3.20 12.12
N LEU A 25 2.43 -3.10 11.42
CA LEU A 25 2.26 -2.18 10.29
C LEU A 25 2.35 -0.70 10.72
N GLN A 26 1.86 -0.37 11.91
CA GLN A 26 1.96 0.98 12.44
C GLN A 26 3.40 1.33 12.81
N GLU A 27 4.12 0.41 13.45
CA GLU A 27 5.55 0.56 13.71
C GLU A 27 6.36 0.71 12.41
N MET A 28 6.09 -0.11 11.40
CA MET A 28 6.74 -0.02 10.09
C MET A 28 6.45 1.30 9.38
N ASP A 29 5.19 1.78 9.39
CA ASP A 29 4.82 3.08 8.81
C ASP A 29 5.57 4.22 9.51
N LYS A 30 5.57 4.25 10.84
CA LYS A 30 6.32 5.24 11.65
C LYS A 30 7.82 5.19 11.41
N ALA A 31 8.38 4.00 11.15
CA ALA A 31 9.78 3.80 10.82
C ALA A 31 10.12 4.07 9.34
N GLY A 32 9.15 4.49 8.52
CA GLY A 32 9.36 4.77 7.09
C GLY A 32 9.58 3.54 6.22
N LYS A 33 9.17 2.36 6.67
CA LYS A 33 9.37 1.08 5.96
C LYS A 33 8.23 0.72 5.00
N LEU A 34 7.11 1.44 5.04
CA LEU A 34 6.00 1.24 4.10
C LEU A 34 6.03 2.33 3.04
N LEU A 35 6.14 1.91 1.77
CA LEU A 35 6.02 2.79 0.61
C LEU A 35 4.79 2.39 -0.21
N PHE A 36 3.89 3.35 -0.44
CA PHE A 36 2.67 3.14 -1.22
C PHE A 36 2.82 3.80 -2.59
N LEU A 37 2.96 2.99 -3.63
CA LEU A 37 3.10 3.43 -5.02
C LEU A 37 1.81 3.14 -5.78
N GLY A 38 1.41 4.04 -6.68
CA GLY A 38 0.27 3.86 -7.58
C GLY A 38 0.62 4.32 -8.98
N VAL A 39 0.05 3.64 -9.97
CA VAL A 39 0.19 3.96 -11.40
C VAL A 39 -1.14 3.72 -12.09
N GLU A 40 -1.48 4.57 -13.06
CA GLU A 40 -2.68 4.38 -13.87
C GLU A 40 -2.51 3.20 -14.84
N GLY A 41 -3.56 2.38 -14.95
CA GLY A 41 -3.59 1.18 -15.78
C GLY A 41 -4.50 0.12 -15.19
N GLU A 42 -4.84 -0.88 -16.00
CA GLU A 42 -5.52 -2.08 -15.55
C GLU A 42 -4.56 -2.99 -14.74
N HIS A 43 -5.05 -4.14 -14.29
CA HIS A 43 -4.26 -5.09 -13.50
C HIS A 43 -2.97 -5.52 -14.23
N LEU A 44 -1.81 -5.26 -13.59
CA LEU A 44 -0.45 -5.51 -14.10
C LEU A 44 -0.06 -4.69 -15.34
N GLN A 45 -0.77 -3.59 -15.62
CA GLN A 45 -0.44 -2.68 -16.70
C GLN A 45 0.39 -1.50 -16.20
N PHE A 46 1.66 -1.47 -16.56
CA PHE A 46 2.56 -0.33 -16.34
C PHE A 46 3.62 -0.28 -17.44
N SER A 47 4.19 0.89 -17.70
CA SER A 47 5.24 1.04 -18.70
C SER A 47 6.59 0.55 -18.17
N GLU A 48 7.47 0.16 -19.09
CA GLU A 48 8.87 -0.15 -18.76
C GLU A 48 9.56 1.04 -18.11
N GLN A 49 9.28 2.25 -18.60
CA GLN A 49 9.84 3.49 -18.04
C GLN A 49 9.44 3.67 -16.56
N TRP A 50 8.16 3.42 -16.22
CA TRP A 50 7.69 3.50 -14.84
C TRP A 50 8.35 2.42 -13.97
N PHE A 51 8.46 1.19 -14.46
CA PHE A 51 9.10 0.09 -13.74
C PHE A 51 10.57 0.40 -13.42
N CYS A 52 11.33 0.81 -14.43
CA CYS A 52 12.75 1.16 -14.28
C CYS A 52 12.95 2.36 -13.36
N ALA A 53 12.08 3.37 -13.41
CA ALA A 53 12.20 4.55 -12.56
C ALA A 53 11.75 4.30 -11.10
N THR A 54 10.77 3.41 -10.88
CA THR A 54 10.08 3.31 -9.58
C THR A 54 10.38 2.02 -8.84
N ILE A 55 10.46 0.88 -9.52
CA ILE A 55 10.63 -0.44 -8.89
C ILE A 55 12.09 -0.88 -8.86
N LEU A 56 12.82 -0.70 -9.96
CA LEU A 56 14.21 -1.12 -10.07
C LEU A 56 15.13 -0.58 -8.94
N PRO A 57 14.95 0.64 -8.41
CA PRO A 57 15.74 1.13 -7.26
C PRO A 57 15.65 0.28 -5.99
N PHE A 58 14.62 -0.57 -5.83
CA PHE A 58 14.47 -1.46 -4.68
C PHE A 58 15.13 -2.83 -4.86
N LEU A 59 15.66 -3.13 -6.04
CA LEU A 59 16.22 -4.44 -6.40
C LEU A 59 17.75 -4.42 -6.60
N GLN A 60 18.39 -3.28 -6.32
CA GLN A 60 19.83 -3.08 -6.47
C GLN A 60 20.60 -3.44 -5.19
#